data_AF-A0A6S4QML9-F1
#
_entry.id   AF-A0A6S4QML9-F1
#
_cell.length_a   1.000
_cell.length_b   1.000
_cell.length_c   1.000
_cell.angle_alpha   90.00
_cell.angle_beta   90.00
_cell.angle_gamma   90.00
#
_symmetry.space_group_name_H-M   'P 1'
#
loop_
_entity.id
_entity.type
_entity.pdbx_description
1 polymer ?
#
loop_
_entity_poly.entity_id
_entity_poly.type
_entity_poly.pdbx_seq_one_letter_code
_entity_poly.pdbx_strand_id
1 'polypeptide(L)'
;MDIRADARKQSSPCVAIIGGAGEMGRVFAKIFMPVAKTILIADKDTELVPKQAVKQADIVILAVPMEQTLIMIKQLMPLMKDGSLFMDITSLKKEETEAMVAFSPSARVEILGTHPLFGPYLDIEGQIIALTPIRGEYWFPYVKEIFTKAGLIPIVTSPAEHDQVMSVVQALLHVVLLSLLGTVQSLAFDAKLFNVVSTPLYKIVWMLASRIVSHDSNLYKNIAVANTYSVETLRTFQRVFNQFLNDIETTNGSQFEERFRSLKAYITKSAAQDTLKMPVKSTKTTTPHDLTSESQSAAQNTINSSMMTHSKKNLDKDASQPPIIPDQSQQLIDFFSKTYMDTRLLRELSNKAIWKNSFKDDTK
;
A
#
# COMPACT_ATOMS: atom_id res chain seq x y z
N MET A 1 39.94 -29.12 -0.19
CA MET A 1 39.24 -29.00 1.10
C MET A 1 39.53 -27.61 1.63
N ASP A 2 38.59 -26.68 1.44
CA ASP A 2 38.70 -25.32 1.96
C ASP A 2 37.67 -25.17 3.10
N ILE A 3 38.18 -25.00 4.33
CA ILE A 3 37.49 -25.20 5.61
C ILE A 3 36.72 -23.93 6.03
N ARG A 4 36.01 -23.28 5.10
CA ARG A 4 35.17 -22.10 5.41
C ARG A 4 33.78 -22.12 4.79
N ALA A 5 33.37 -23.25 4.22
CA ALA A 5 32.04 -23.45 3.65
C ALA A 5 31.08 -24.19 4.58
N ASP A 6 31.43 -24.43 5.85
CA ASP A 6 30.54 -25.12 6.78
C ASP A 6 30.59 -24.51 8.19
N ALA A 7 29.41 -24.44 8.83
CA ALA A 7 29.15 -23.98 10.19
C ALA A 7 29.15 -22.45 10.50
N ARG A 8 28.18 -21.73 9.94
CA ARG A 8 27.30 -20.93 10.81
C ARG A 8 25.90 -21.49 10.70
N LYS A 9 25.59 -22.51 11.53
CA LYS A 9 24.21 -22.73 11.97
C LYS A 9 23.63 -21.36 12.31
N GLN A 10 22.57 -20.97 11.64
CA GLN A 10 22.00 -19.63 11.69
C GLN A 10 21.59 -19.32 13.13
N SER A 11 22.52 -18.74 13.90
CA SER A 11 22.21 -18.26 15.23
C SER A 11 21.18 -17.15 15.03
N SER A 12 20.04 -17.27 15.71
CA SER A 12 18.98 -16.26 15.65
C SER A 12 19.56 -14.84 15.79
N PRO A 13 19.25 -13.91 14.86
CA PRO A 13 19.90 -12.60 14.83
C PRO A 13 19.42 -11.71 15.98
N CYS A 14 20.25 -10.76 16.38
CA CYS A 14 19.81 -9.59 17.11
C CYS A 14 19.20 -8.58 16.13
N VAL A 15 17.96 -8.17 16.35
CA VAL A 15 17.23 -7.25 15.46
C VAL A 15 16.98 -5.93 16.19
N ALA A 16 17.43 -4.81 15.63
CA ALA A 16 17.06 -3.48 16.13
C ALA A 16 16.01 -2.84 15.23
N ILE A 17 14.97 -2.28 15.84
CA ILE A 17 13.90 -1.55 15.14
C ILE A 17 13.90 -0.11 15.65
N ILE A 18 14.30 0.80 14.79
CA ILE A 18 14.39 2.25 15.06
C ILE A 18 13.07 2.89 14.66
N GLY A 19 12.39 3.56 15.59
CA GLY A 19 10.96 3.87 15.44
C GLY A 19 10.07 2.65 15.76
N GLY A 20 10.60 1.68 16.51
CA GLY A 20 9.93 0.41 16.79
C GLY A 20 8.71 0.53 17.71
N ALA A 21 8.56 1.63 18.45
CA ALA A 21 7.35 1.89 19.23
C ALA A 21 6.23 2.46 18.35
N GLY A 22 6.52 2.92 17.12
CA GLY A 22 5.53 3.32 16.13
C GLY A 22 4.67 2.16 15.61
N GLU A 23 3.59 2.48 14.90
CA GLU A 23 2.58 1.50 14.48
C GLU A 23 3.15 0.41 13.58
N MET A 24 3.83 0.80 12.50
CA MET A 24 4.51 -0.14 11.61
C MET A 24 5.73 -0.78 12.27
N GLY A 25 6.43 -0.05 13.14
CA GLY A 25 7.52 -0.59 13.96
C GLY A 25 7.09 -1.80 14.78
N ARG A 26 5.91 -1.73 15.42
CA ARG A 26 5.30 -2.84 16.16
C ARG A 26 4.89 -4.01 15.27
N VAL A 27 4.42 -3.74 14.04
CA VAL A 27 4.13 -4.80 13.06
C VAL A 27 5.41 -5.57 12.71
N PHE A 28 6.50 -4.86 12.41
CA PHE A 28 7.79 -5.49 12.11
C PHE A 28 8.39 -6.20 13.32
N ALA A 29 8.20 -5.67 14.54
CA ALA A 29 8.59 -6.38 15.76
C ALA A 29 7.89 -7.74 15.86
N LYS A 30 6.58 -7.81 15.59
CA LYS A 30 5.82 -9.08 15.58
C LYS A 30 6.31 -10.04 14.49
N ILE A 31 6.61 -9.54 13.30
CA ILE A 31 7.12 -10.36 12.18
C ILE A 31 8.47 -11.01 12.53
N PHE A 32 9.38 -10.26 13.16
CA PHE A 32 10.73 -10.75 13.45
C PHE A 32 10.85 -11.48 14.80
N MET A 33 9.87 -11.37 15.70
CA MET A 33 9.90 -11.99 17.03
C MET A 33 10.11 -13.51 17.02
N PRO A 34 9.50 -14.30 16.11
CA PRO A 34 9.68 -15.76 16.10
C PRO A 34 11.09 -16.22 15.67
N VAL A 35 11.87 -15.35 15.04
CA VAL A 35 13.15 -15.70 14.42
C VAL A 35 14.34 -15.00 15.09
N ALA A 36 14.11 -13.85 15.72
CA ALA A 36 15.14 -13.07 16.39
C ALA A 36 15.53 -13.69 17.76
N LYS A 37 16.82 -13.62 18.10
CA LYS A 37 17.29 -13.94 19.46
C LYS A 37 16.87 -12.85 20.44
N THR A 38 16.90 -11.61 19.98
CA THR A 38 16.58 -10.43 20.76
C THR A 38 16.05 -9.36 19.81
N ILE A 39 14.98 -8.68 20.22
CA ILE A 39 14.48 -7.48 19.55
C ILE A 39 14.82 -6.27 20.42
N LEU A 40 15.57 -5.34 19.84
CA LEU A 40 15.93 -4.06 20.42
C LEU A 40 15.00 -2.99 19.84
N ILE A 41 14.10 -2.45 20.66
CA ILE A 41 13.24 -1.34 20.27
C ILE A 41 13.91 -0.04 20.71
N ALA A 42 14.15 0.86 19.76
CA ALA A 42 14.65 2.20 20.01
C ALA A 42 13.73 3.23 19.36
N ASP A 43 13.23 4.17 20.15
CA ASP A 43 12.33 5.25 19.74
C ASP A 43 12.65 6.52 20.52
N LYS A 44 11.90 7.61 20.31
CA LYS A 44 12.11 8.91 20.99
C LYS A 44 12.03 8.79 22.52
N ASP A 45 11.13 7.93 23.01
CA ASP A 45 10.79 7.82 24.43
C ASP A 45 11.29 6.52 25.09
N THR A 46 12.21 5.81 24.45
CA THR A 46 12.81 4.58 25.00
C THR A 46 14.17 4.87 25.63
N GLU A 47 14.52 4.13 26.70
CA GLU A 47 15.86 4.22 27.30
C GLU A 47 16.98 3.84 26.33
N LEU A 48 16.74 2.84 25.48
CA LEU A 48 17.69 2.41 24.46
C LEU A 48 17.69 3.41 23.29
N VAL A 49 18.79 4.16 23.14
CA VAL A 49 18.88 5.13 22.04
C VAL A 49 19.25 4.46 20.70
N PRO A 50 18.79 4.99 19.55
CA PRO A 50 19.02 4.37 18.24
C PRO A 50 20.48 4.01 17.93
N LYS A 51 21.42 4.89 18.25
CA LYS A 51 22.86 4.66 18.02
C LYS A 51 23.42 3.47 18.80
N GLN A 52 22.89 3.19 20.00
CA GLN A 52 23.30 2.04 20.82
C GLN A 52 22.68 0.75 20.30
N ALA A 53 21.42 0.78 19.87
CA ALA A 53 20.73 -0.38 19.30
C ALA A 53 21.43 -0.85 18.00
N VAL A 54 21.76 0.08 17.11
CA VAL A 54 22.43 -0.21 15.83
C VAL A 54 23.76 -0.94 16.00
N LYS A 55 24.59 -0.53 16.97
CA LYS A 55 25.91 -1.15 17.21
C LYS A 55 25.81 -2.62 17.67
N GLN A 56 24.68 -3.03 18.23
CA GLN A 56 24.48 -4.36 18.79
C GLN A 56 23.82 -5.31 17.78
N ALA A 57 23.02 -4.78 16.85
CA ALA A 57 22.15 -5.58 15.98
C ALA A 57 22.88 -6.20 14.78
N ASP A 58 22.39 -7.36 14.36
CA ASP A 58 22.74 -8.02 13.09
C ASP A 58 21.83 -7.54 11.96
N ILE A 59 20.57 -7.21 12.28
CA ILE A 59 19.60 -6.61 11.36
C ILE A 59 19.08 -5.32 11.99
N VAL A 60 19.16 -4.21 11.26
CA VAL A 60 18.59 -2.92 11.64
C VAL A 60 17.42 -2.61 10.71
N ILE A 61 16.26 -2.30 11.28
CA ILE A 61 15.03 -1.92 10.58
C ILE A 61 14.72 -0.47 10.93
N LEU A 62 14.72 0.41 9.92
CA LEU A 62 14.36 1.81 10.06
C LEU A 62 12.87 2.03 9.78
N ALA A 63 12.11 2.31 10.84
CA ALA A 63 10.66 2.50 10.87
C ALA A 63 10.28 3.87 11.43
N VAL A 64 10.91 4.92 10.90
CA VAL A 64 10.66 6.32 11.29
C VAL A 64 9.80 7.06 10.26
N PRO A 65 9.16 8.19 10.62
CA PRO A 65 8.48 9.05 9.66
C PRO A 65 9.40 9.47 8.50
N MET A 66 8.83 9.67 7.31
CA MET A 66 9.59 9.96 6.08
C MET A 66 10.53 11.16 6.23
N GLU A 67 10.12 12.20 6.97
CA GLU A 67 10.93 13.41 7.22
C GLU A 67 12.23 13.11 7.99
N GLN A 68 12.23 12.03 8.76
CA GLN A 68 13.37 11.64 9.60
C GLN A 68 14.26 10.60 8.91
N THR A 69 13.77 9.94 7.84
CA THR A 69 14.46 8.82 7.20
C THR A 69 15.89 9.15 6.80
N LEU A 70 16.12 10.17 5.97
CA LEU A 70 17.46 10.51 5.48
C LEU A 70 18.39 10.99 6.60
N ILE A 71 17.84 11.72 7.58
CA ILE A 71 18.57 12.18 8.76
C ILE A 71 19.05 10.97 9.56
N MET A 72 18.17 9.99 9.80
CA MET A 72 18.48 8.79 10.56
C MET A 72 19.45 7.88 9.80
N ILE A 73 19.29 7.70 8.48
CA ILE A 73 20.24 6.97 7.64
C ILE A 73 21.64 7.57 7.79
N LYS A 74 21.79 8.89 7.62
CA LYS A 74 23.08 9.59 7.77
C LYS A 74 23.71 9.41 9.15
N GLN A 75 22.90 9.36 10.21
CA GLN A 75 23.39 9.20 11.59
C GLN A 75 23.71 7.76 11.98
N LEU A 76 22.97 6.80 11.43
CA LEU A 76 23.00 5.40 11.87
C LEU A 76 23.83 4.50 10.97
N MET A 77 23.79 4.70 9.64
CA MET A 77 24.56 3.88 8.70
C MET A 77 26.05 3.79 9.07
N PRO A 78 26.76 4.88 9.43
CA PRO A 78 28.17 4.80 9.79
C PRO A 78 28.49 3.94 11.02
N LEU A 79 27.47 3.58 11.82
CA LEU A 79 27.61 2.79 13.04
C LEU A 79 27.36 1.29 12.81
N MET A 80 26.98 0.90 11.59
CA MET A 80 26.73 -0.49 11.22
C MET A 80 28.01 -1.33 11.33
N LYS A 81 27.87 -2.57 11.81
CA LYS A 81 28.97 -3.53 11.89
C LYS A 81 29.07 -4.36 10.60
N ASP A 82 30.26 -4.84 10.28
CA ASP A 82 30.45 -5.73 9.13
C ASP A 82 29.60 -7.01 9.26
N GLY A 83 29.03 -7.47 8.14
CA GLY A 83 28.16 -8.63 8.09
C GLY A 83 26.74 -8.40 8.60
N SER A 84 26.36 -7.16 8.93
CA SER A 84 24.98 -6.80 9.30
C SER A 84 24.15 -6.34 8.10
N LEU A 85 22.83 -6.31 8.28
CA LEU A 85 21.85 -5.79 7.33
C LEU A 85 21.26 -4.48 7.82
N PHE A 86 21.19 -3.46 6.96
CA PHE A 86 20.32 -2.31 7.14
C PHE A 86 19.13 -2.39 6.18
N MET A 87 17.93 -2.24 6.72
CA MET A 87 16.71 -2.15 5.93
C MET A 87 15.79 -1.04 6.45
N ASP A 88 14.94 -0.53 5.58
CA ASP A 88 13.89 0.44 5.92
C ASP A 88 12.51 -0.11 5.60
N ILE A 89 11.46 0.65 5.93
CA ILE A 89 10.07 0.34 5.59
C ILE A 89 9.36 1.53 4.90
N THR A 90 10.14 2.37 4.23
CA THR A 90 9.69 3.66 3.70
C THR A 90 8.78 3.47 2.48
N SER A 91 8.10 4.53 2.05
CA SER A 91 7.22 4.46 0.87
C SER A 91 7.90 4.76 -0.45
N LEU A 92 9.11 5.33 -0.45
CA LEU A 92 9.95 5.58 -1.62
C LEU A 92 11.29 4.89 -1.42
N LYS A 93 11.98 4.50 -2.51
CA LYS A 93 13.16 3.65 -2.41
C LYS A 93 14.41 4.32 -2.96
N LYS A 94 14.31 5.12 -4.02
CA LYS A 94 15.48 5.57 -4.76
C LYS A 94 16.41 6.42 -3.89
N GLU A 95 15.92 7.52 -3.34
CA GLU A 95 16.72 8.45 -2.54
C GLU A 95 17.22 7.79 -1.24
N GLU A 96 16.36 7.02 -0.59
CA GLU A 96 16.66 6.33 0.67
C GLU A 96 17.77 5.30 0.50
N THR A 97 17.68 4.46 -0.54
CA THR A 97 18.70 3.43 -0.79
C THR A 97 20.01 4.03 -1.30
N GLU A 98 19.97 5.11 -2.09
CA GLU A 98 21.15 5.88 -2.47
C GLU A 98 21.85 6.46 -1.23
N ALA A 99 21.09 7.02 -0.28
CA ALA A 99 21.64 7.52 0.98
C ALA A 99 22.23 6.39 1.85
N MET A 100 21.58 5.22 1.92
CA MET A 100 22.13 4.06 2.62
C MET A 100 23.48 3.65 2.05
N VAL A 101 23.61 3.58 0.72
CA VAL A 101 24.87 3.24 0.06
C VAL A 101 25.93 4.30 0.37
N ALA A 102 25.59 5.58 0.26
CA ALA A 102 26.52 6.70 0.45
C ALA A 102 27.09 6.80 1.87
N PHE A 103 26.28 6.51 2.90
CA PHE A 103 26.70 6.59 4.31
C PHE A 103 27.16 5.25 4.90
N SER A 104 27.19 4.18 4.09
CA SER A 104 27.64 2.87 4.55
C SER A 104 29.14 2.85 4.86
N PRO A 105 29.57 2.33 6.03
CA PRO A 105 30.97 2.35 6.44
C PRO A 105 31.83 1.34 5.68
N SER A 106 31.22 0.28 5.12
CA SER A 106 31.92 -0.75 4.37
C SER A 106 31.02 -1.42 3.32
N ALA A 107 31.63 -2.13 2.38
CA ALA A 107 30.92 -3.00 1.44
C ALA A 107 30.38 -4.29 2.08
N ARG A 108 30.75 -4.58 3.33
CA ARG A 108 30.32 -5.77 4.09
C ARG A 108 29.03 -5.54 4.87
N VAL A 109 28.47 -4.33 4.83
CA VAL A 109 27.11 -4.04 5.32
C VAL A 109 26.13 -4.28 4.17
N GLU A 110 25.17 -5.18 4.37
CA GLU A 110 24.11 -5.44 3.40
C GLU A 110 23.02 -4.36 3.49
N ILE A 111 22.37 -4.07 2.36
CA ILE A 111 21.33 -3.05 2.25
C ILE A 111 20.14 -3.63 1.50
N LEU A 112 18.96 -3.54 2.12
CA LEU A 112 17.69 -3.97 1.57
C LEU A 112 16.64 -2.89 1.81
N GLY A 113 16.22 -2.18 0.76
CA GLY A 113 15.06 -1.29 0.88
C GLY A 113 13.78 -2.11 0.90
N THR A 114 12.83 -1.78 1.78
CA THR A 114 11.51 -2.44 1.78
C THR A 114 10.36 -1.46 1.83
N HIS A 115 9.20 -1.88 1.32
CA HIS A 115 7.97 -1.12 1.39
C HIS A 115 6.81 -2.09 1.66
N PRO A 116 6.27 -2.14 2.88
CA PRO A 116 4.99 -2.82 3.14
C PRO A 116 3.89 -2.04 2.39
N LEU A 117 3.23 -2.66 1.41
CA LEU A 117 2.16 -2.03 0.63
C LEU A 117 0.80 -2.11 1.36
N PHE A 118 0.84 -2.00 2.68
CA PHE A 118 -0.30 -2.09 3.58
C PHE A 118 -0.06 -1.20 4.82
N GLY A 119 -1.16 -0.77 5.45
CA GLY A 119 -1.12 0.03 6.67
C GLY A 119 -1.11 -0.82 7.95
N PRO A 120 -0.86 -0.21 9.12
CA PRO A 120 -0.61 -0.92 10.38
C PRO A 120 -1.82 -1.64 10.98
N TYR A 121 -3.04 -1.36 10.50
CA TYR A 121 -4.29 -1.89 11.06
C TYR A 121 -4.84 -3.11 10.30
N LEU A 122 -4.15 -3.57 9.25
CA LEU A 122 -4.57 -4.72 8.47
C LEU A 122 -3.92 -6.00 9.00
N ASP A 123 -4.61 -7.13 8.84
CA ASP A 123 -3.96 -8.44 8.89
C ASP A 123 -2.91 -8.52 7.77
N ILE A 124 -1.72 -9.02 8.10
CA ILE A 124 -0.59 -9.08 7.19
C ILE A 124 -0.68 -10.26 6.22
N GLU A 125 -1.51 -11.28 6.53
CA GLU A 125 -1.68 -12.44 5.64
C GLU A 125 -2.16 -12.02 4.25
N GLY A 126 -1.46 -12.47 3.22
CA GLY A 126 -1.75 -12.15 1.82
C GLY A 126 -1.37 -10.73 1.38
N GLN A 127 -0.84 -9.88 2.28
CA GLN A 127 -0.41 -8.53 1.92
C GLN A 127 0.93 -8.53 1.18
N ILE A 128 1.14 -7.53 0.33
CA ILE A 128 2.33 -7.40 -0.48
C ILE A 128 3.42 -6.61 0.26
N ILE A 129 4.66 -7.07 0.16
CA ILE A 129 5.84 -6.30 0.57
C ILE A 129 6.82 -6.21 -0.61
N ALA A 130 7.15 -4.98 -1.01
CA ALA A 130 8.18 -4.77 -2.03
C ALA A 130 9.58 -4.85 -1.40
N LEU A 131 10.49 -5.56 -2.06
CA LEU A 131 11.88 -5.74 -1.68
C LEU A 131 12.79 -5.21 -2.78
N THR A 132 13.71 -4.33 -2.40
CA THR A 132 14.71 -3.73 -3.29
C THR A 132 16.12 -4.06 -2.78
N PRO A 133 16.67 -5.24 -3.13
CA PRO A 133 18.02 -5.62 -2.70
C PRO A 133 19.05 -4.73 -3.40
N ILE A 134 19.93 -4.09 -2.62
CA ILE A 134 20.92 -3.11 -3.13
C ILE A 134 22.33 -3.66 -3.06
N ARG A 135 22.68 -4.29 -1.93
CA ARG A 135 24.01 -4.86 -1.70
C ARG A 135 23.92 -6.02 -0.72
N GLY A 136 24.63 -7.10 -1.03
CA GLY A 136 24.68 -8.29 -0.18
C GLY A 136 23.79 -9.43 -0.67
N GLU A 137 24.12 -10.65 -0.25
CA GLU A 137 23.45 -11.88 -0.67
C GLU A 137 23.10 -12.81 0.50
N TYR A 138 23.62 -12.53 1.70
CA TYR A 138 23.45 -13.40 2.87
C TYR A 138 22.08 -13.19 3.54
N TRP A 139 21.70 -11.95 3.80
CA TRP A 139 20.46 -11.65 4.55
C TRP A 139 19.22 -11.62 3.66
N PHE A 140 19.36 -11.32 2.36
CA PHE A 140 18.22 -11.19 1.47
C PHE A 140 17.35 -12.47 1.39
N PRO A 141 17.90 -13.68 1.13
CA PRO A 141 17.09 -14.91 1.12
C PRO A 141 16.41 -15.17 2.47
N TYR A 142 17.13 -14.90 3.57
CA TYR A 142 16.61 -15.09 4.93
C TYR A 142 15.43 -14.16 5.24
N VAL A 143 15.55 -12.86 4.95
CA VAL A 143 14.47 -11.89 5.16
C VAL A 143 13.27 -12.18 4.25
N LYS A 144 13.51 -12.56 2.99
CA LYS A 144 12.44 -12.97 2.08
C LYS A 144 11.67 -14.18 2.62
N GLU A 145 12.37 -15.17 3.20
CA GLU A 145 11.75 -16.33 3.82
C GLU A 145 10.95 -15.95 5.08
N ILE A 146 11.46 -15.03 5.92
CA ILE A 146 10.73 -14.50 7.08
C ILE A 146 9.39 -13.90 6.64
N PHE A 147 9.39 -13.01 5.65
CA PHE A 147 8.16 -12.40 5.17
C PHE A 147 7.19 -13.44 4.58
N THR A 148 7.70 -14.38 3.79
CA THR A 148 6.88 -15.46 3.21
C THR A 148 6.22 -16.31 4.31
N LYS A 149 6.95 -16.67 5.36
CA LYS A 149 6.42 -17.44 6.50
C LYS A 149 5.44 -16.64 7.36
N ALA A 150 5.58 -15.32 7.38
CA ALA A 150 4.65 -14.41 8.04
C ALA A 150 3.36 -14.17 7.22
N GLY A 151 3.17 -14.85 6.09
CA GLY A 151 1.98 -14.72 5.25
C GLY A 151 2.05 -13.61 4.20
N LEU A 152 3.14 -12.84 4.15
CA LEU A 152 3.33 -11.79 3.15
C LEU A 152 3.70 -12.37 1.78
N ILE A 153 3.46 -11.58 0.74
CA ILE A 153 3.84 -11.87 -0.65
C ILE A 153 5.00 -10.93 -1.02
N PRO A 154 6.26 -11.40 -0.99
CA PRO A 154 7.41 -10.58 -1.33
C PRO A 154 7.53 -10.38 -2.85
N ILE A 155 7.61 -9.13 -3.28
CA ILE A 155 7.83 -8.76 -4.68
C ILE A 155 9.18 -8.08 -4.82
N VAL A 156 10.04 -8.59 -5.69
CA VAL A 156 11.40 -8.08 -5.88
C VAL A 156 11.44 -7.12 -7.06
N THR A 157 12.00 -5.92 -6.86
CA THR A 157 12.11 -4.88 -7.89
C THR A 157 13.36 -4.01 -7.64
N SER A 158 13.72 -3.13 -8.57
CA SER A 158 14.74 -2.10 -8.33
C SER A 158 14.12 -0.85 -7.66
N PRO A 159 14.91 0.00 -6.97
CA PRO A 159 14.40 1.25 -6.39
C PRO A 159 13.73 2.19 -7.40
N ALA A 160 14.32 2.30 -8.60
CA ALA A 160 13.78 3.18 -9.65
C ALA A 160 12.45 2.65 -10.22
N GLU A 161 12.38 1.35 -10.53
CA GLU A 161 11.13 0.72 -10.99
C GLU A 161 10.04 0.80 -9.90
N HIS A 162 10.40 0.57 -8.63
CA HIS A 162 9.52 0.73 -7.48
C HIS A 162 8.85 2.11 -7.48
N ASP A 163 9.66 3.17 -7.46
CA ASP A 163 9.16 4.54 -7.36
C ASP A 163 8.37 4.95 -8.61
N GLN A 164 8.77 4.45 -9.79
CA GLN A 164 8.03 4.68 -11.02
C GLN A 164 6.60 4.12 -10.95
N VAL A 165 6.40 2.89 -10.48
CA VAL A 165 5.04 2.34 -10.31
C VAL A 165 4.30 3.04 -9.17
N MET A 166 4.97 3.37 -8.05
CA MET A 166 4.33 4.11 -6.96
C MET A 166 3.86 5.50 -7.39
N SER A 167 4.47 6.10 -8.42
CA SER A 167 3.95 7.34 -9.00
C SER A 167 2.54 7.19 -9.59
N VAL A 168 2.20 6.00 -10.09
CA VAL A 168 0.87 5.66 -10.63
C VAL A 168 -0.04 5.12 -9.52
N VAL A 169 0.42 4.12 -8.78
CA VAL A 169 -0.40 3.38 -7.80
C VAL A 169 -0.70 4.21 -6.55
N GLN A 170 0.22 5.08 -6.14
CA GLN A 170 0.04 5.94 -4.97
C GLN A 170 -0.15 7.40 -5.40
N ALA A 171 0.87 8.05 -5.97
CA ALA A 171 0.84 9.50 -6.14
C ALA A 171 -0.32 9.97 -7.04
N LEU A 172 -0.49 9.39 -8.22
CA LEU A 172 -1.61 9.70 -9.12
C LEU A 172 -2.96 9.45 -8.45
N LEU A 173 -3.17 8.25 -7.90
CA LEU A 173 -4.45 7.89 -7.27
C LEU A 173 -4.80 8.84 -6.11
N HIS A 174 -3.83 9.13 -5.24
CA HIS A 174 -4.03 10.05 -4.12
C HIS A 174 -4.42 11.45 -4.60
N VAL A 175 -3.68 11.99 -5.57
CA VAL A 175 -3.94 13.34 -6.09
C VAL A 175 -5.27 13.41 -6.84
N VAL A 176 -5.67 12.37 -7.57
CA VAL A 176 -6.98 12.31 -8.24
C VAL A 176 -8.11 12.35 -7.20
N LEU A 177 -8.02 11.56 -6.13
CA LEU A 177 -9.03 11.54 -5.07
C LEU A 177 -9.07 12.86 -4.29
N LEU A 178 -7.92 13.48 -4.02
CA LEU A 178 -7.84 14.82 -3.42
C LEU A 178 -8.42 15.90 -4.34
N SER A 179 -8.15 15.82 -5.64
CA SER A 179 -8.68 16.75 -6.65
C SER A 179 -10.20 16.63 -6.77
N LEU A 180 -10.75 15.42 -6.64
CA LEU A 180 -12.20 15.20 -6.57
C LEU A 180 -12.81 15.94 -5.37
N LEU A 181 -12.25 15.77 -4.17
CA LEU A 181 -12.74 16.48 -2.98
C LEU A 181 -12.60 18.01 -3.13
N GLY A 182 -11.45 18.48 -3.62
CA GLY A 182 -11.21 19.90 -3.87
C GLY A 182 -12.18 20.49 -4.90
N THR A 183 -12.57 19.71 -5.91
CA THR A 183 -13.56 20.13 -6.91
C THR A 183 -14.95 20.27 -6.28
N VAL A 184 -15.39 19.28 -5.50
CA VAL A 184 -16.68 19.32 -4.79
C VAL A 184 -16.73 20.50 -3.82
N GLN A 185 -15.63 20.75 -3.09
CA GLN A 185 -15.48 21.92 -2.23
C GLN A 185 -15.58 23.23 -3.02
N SER A 186 -14.89 23.33 -4.16
CA SER A 186 -14.87 24.53 -5.01
C SER A 186 -16.23 24.84 -5.64
N LEU A 187 -17.02 23.81 -5.93
CA LEU A 187 -18.41 23.95 -6.41
C LEU A 187 -19.39 24.32 -5.29
N ALA A 188 -18.93 24.41 -4.03
CA ALA A 188 -19.77 24.59 -2.84
C ALA A 188 -20.92 23.56 -2.76
N PHE A 189 -20.69 22.35 -3.27
CA PHE A 189 -21.71 21.30 -3.30
C PHE A 189 -21.88 20.70 -1.91
N ASP A 190 -23.13 20.58 -1.45
CA ASP A 190 -23.42 20.03 -0.12
C ASP A 190 -23.03 18.54 -0.06
N ALA A 191 -22.01 18.23 0.74
CA ALA A 191 -21.55 16.86 0.97
C ALA A 191 -22.66 15.95 1.53
N LYS A 192 -23.65 16.50 2.25
CA LYS A 192 -24.82 15.72 2.69
C LYS A 192 -25.68 15.32 1.52
N LEU A 193 -25.90 16.23 0.56
CA LEU A 193 -26.63 15.93 -0.66
C LEU A 193 -25.88 14.90 -1.50
N PHE A 194 -24.54 15.01 -1.59
CA PHE A 194 -23.69 14.01 -2.26
C PHE A 194 -23.97 12.61 -1.74
N ASN A 195 -24.00 12.42 -0.42
CA ASN A 195 -24.27 11.12 0.19
C ASN A 195 -25.69 10.59 -0.05
N VAL A 196 -26.69 11.47 -0.19
CA VAL A 196 -28.09 11.09 -0.43
C VAL A 196 -28.31 10.66 -1.88
N VAL A 197 -27.74 11.40 -2.84
CA VAL A 197 -28.00 11.18 -4.27
C VAL A 197 -27.00 10.23 -4.95
N SER A 198 -25.94 9.84 -4.23
CA SER A 198 -24.90 8.95 -4.76
C SER A 198 -25.32 7.49 -4.85
N THR A 199 -25.00 6.86 -5.98
CA THR A 199 -25.06 5.40 -6.12
C THR A 199 -23.99 4.72 -5.25
N PRO A 200 -24.09 3.39 -4.98
CA PRO A 200 -23.11 2.69 -4.15
C PRO A 200 -21.66 2.88 -4.59
N LEU A 201 -21.39 2.94 -5.91
CA LEU A 201 -20.05 3.17 -6.44
C LEU A 201 -19.49 4.55 -6.03
N TYR A 202 -20.28 5.62 -6.15
CA TYR A 202 -19.86 6.96 -5.74
C TYR A 202 -19.60 7.06 -4.23
N LYS A 203 -20.39 6.34 -3.42
CA LYS A 203 -20.14 6.24 -1.98
C LYS A 203 -18.79 5.59 -1.69
N ILE A 204 -18.42 4.53 -2.40
CA ILE A 204 -17.09 3.91 -2.28
C ILE A 204 -15.99 4.90 -2.63
N VAL A 205 -16.09 5.60 -3.76
CA VAL A 205 -15.08 6.61 -4.17
C VAL A 205 -14.97 7.73 -3.14
N TRP A 206 -16.09 8.23 -2.63
CA TRP A 206 -16.13 9.24 -1.57
C TRP A 206 -15.49 8.75 -0.28
N MET A 207 -15.76 7.52 0.14
CA MET A 207 -15.14 6.89 1.30
C MET A 207 -13.62 6.76 1.13
N LEU A 208 -13.16 6.34 -0.05
CA LEU A 208 -11.72 6.25 -0.35
C LEU A 208 -11.04 7.62 -0.28
N ALA A 209 -11.66 8.65 -0.86
CA ALA A 209 -11.15 10.01 -0.79
C ALA A 209 -11.16 10.56 0.66
N SER A 210 -12.26 10.33 1.38
CA SER A 210 -12.40 10.73 2.80
C SER A 210 -11.36 10.04 3.69
N ARG A 211 -11.05 8.77 3.40
CA ARG A 211 -10.01 8.02 4.10
C ARG A 211 -8.64 8.70 3.93
N ILE A 212 -8.28 9.14 2.72
CA ILE A 212 -7.01 9.82 2.47
C ILE A 212 -6.88 11.10 3.32
N VAL A 213 -7.90 11.96 3.31
CA VAL A 213 -7.85 13.23 4.08
C VAL A 213 -7.95 13.03 5.59
N SER A 214 -8.33 11.85 6.05
CA SER A 214 -8.36 11.50 7.49
C SER A 214 -7.02 10.99 8.03
N HIS A 215 -6.04 10.75 7.17
CA HIS A 215 -4.68 10.33 7.55
C HIS A 215 -3.72 11.53 7.58
N ASP A 216 -2.49 11.32 8.03
CA ASP A 216 -1.47 12.38 8.10
C ASP A 216 -1.15 12.95 6.71
N SER A 217 -1.48 14.22 6.51
CA SER A 217 -1.20 14.97 5.28
C SER A 217 0.29 14.93 4.87
N ASN A 218 1.20 14.83 5.83
CA ASN A 218 2.63 14.80 5.55
C ASN A 218 3.04 13.55 4.78
N LEU A 219 2.45 12.40 5.08
CA LEU A 219 2.71 11.15 4.36
C LEU A 219 2.37 11.31 2.87
N TYR A 220 1.16 11.77 2.55
CA TYR A 220 0.72 11.94 1.17
C TYR A 220 1.51 13.02 0.43
N LYS A 221 1.80 14.14 1.11
CA LYS A 221 2.67 15.19 0.58
C LYS A 221 4.04 14.62 0.21
N ASN A 222 4.69 13.87 1.10
CA ASN A 222 6.03 13.33 0.85
C ASN A 222 6.02 12.31 -0.29
N ILE A 223 5.04 11.40 -0.33
CA ILE A 223 4.91 10.44 -1.44
C ILE A 223 4.76 11.16 -2.78
N ALA A 224 3.90 12.18 -2.85
CA ALA A 224 3.64 12.90 -4.09
C ALA A 224 4.81 13.80 -4.51
N VAL A 225 5.45 14.50 -3.56
CA VAL A 225 6.47 15.52 -3.82
C VAL A 225 7.86 14.92 -3.99
N ALA A 226 8.25 13.95 -3.16
CA ALA A 226 9.61 13.39 -3.17
C ALA A 226 9.82 12.35 -4.28
N ASN A 227 8.75 11.75 -4.81
CA ASN A 227 8.87 10.82 -5.92
C ASN A 227 9.14 11.58 -7.24
N THR A 228 10.32 11.37 -7.81
CA THR A 228 10.79 12.05 -9.02
C THR A 228 9.91 11.81 -10.26
N TYR A 229 9.09 10.76 -10.28
CA TYR A 229 8.22 10.40 -11.39
C TYR A 229 6.82 11.02 -11.28
N SER A 230 6.41 11.48 -10.09
CA SER A 230 5.04 11.95 -9.83
C SER A 230 4.61 13.10 -10.72
N VAL A 231 5.49 14.09 -10.98
CA VAL A 231 5.13 15.27 -11.78
C VAL A 231 4.76 14.87 -13.21
N GLU A 232 5.54 14.01 -13.86
CA GLU A 232 5.24 13.59 -15.24
C GLU A 232 3.99 12.71 -15.31
N THR A 233 3.81 11.83 -14.32
CA THR A 233 2.58 11.02 -14.20
C THR A 233 1.34 11.92 -14.05
N LEU A 234 1.40 12.95 -13.22
CA LEU A 234 0.30 13.89 -13.01
C LEU A 234 0.06 14.81 -14.22
N ARG A 235 1.12 15.23 -14.92
CA ARG A 235 0.99 15.96 -16.20
C ARG A 235 0.34 15.10 -17.27
N THR A 236 0.68 13.82 -17.33
CA THR A 236 0.03 12.87 -18.23
C THR A 236 -1.45 12.75 -17.92
N PHE A 237 -1.82 12.61 -16.64
CA PHE A 237 -3.21 12.64 -16.21
C PHE A 237 -3.92 13.94 -16.61
N GLN A 238 -3.31 15.10 -16.36
CA GLN A 238 -3.87 16.40 -16.74
C GLN A 238 -4.15 16.49 -18.24
N ARG A 239 -3.21 16.04 -19.08
CA ARG A 239 -3.40 16.01 -20.55
C ARG A 239 -4.57 15.13 -20.93
N VAL A 240 -4.69 13.93 -20.37
CA VAL A 240 -5.80 13.00 -20.63
C VAL A 240 -7.12 13.58 -20.15
N PHE A 241 -7.16 14.19 -18.96
CA PHE A 241 -8.33 14.84 -18.42
C PHE A 241 -8.83 15.97 -19.34
N ASN A 242 -7.91 16.83 -19.81
CA ASN A 242 -8.23 17.91 -20.74
C ASN A 242 -8.73 17.40 -22.09
N GLN A 243 -8.26 16.24 -22.56
CA GLN A 243 -8.82 15.61 -23.77
C GLN A 243 -10.29 15.25 -23.56
N PHE A 244 -10.64 14.61 -22.44
CA PHE A 244 -12.04 14.32 -22.12
C PHE A 244 -12.88 15.60 -21.96
N LEU A 245 -12.33 16.65 -21.34
CA LEU A 245 -13.01 17.93 -21.23
C LEU A 245 -13.30 18.53 -22.61
N ASN A 246 -12.30 18.56 -23.50
CA ASN A 246 -12.47 19.03 -24.87
C ASN A 246 -13.51 18.19 -25.63
N ASP A 247 -13.48 16.86 -25.48
CA ASP A 247 -14.45 15.96 -26.12
C ASP A 247 -15.90 16.24 -25.66
N ILE A 248 -16.09 16.71 -24.42
CA ILE A 248 -17.39 17.13 -23.86
C ILE A 248 -17.81 18.51 -24.40
N GLU A 249 -16.87 19.44 -24.56
CA GLU A 249 -17.12 20.79 -25.06
C GLU A 249 -17.40 20.81 -26.57
N THR A 250 -16.74 19.95 -27.36
CA THR A 250 -16.87 19.93 -28.82
C THR A 250 -17.81 18.81 -29.30
N THR A 251 -19.11 19.12 -29.35
CA THR A 251 -20.26 18.48 -30.07
C THR A 251 -20.29 16.96 -30.35
N ASN A 252 -21.49 16.38 -30.17
CA ASN A 252 -21.99 15.02 -30.49
C ASN A 252 -21.38 13.81 -29.74
N GLY A 253 -20.29 13.98 -28.99
CA GLY A 253 -19.74 12.92 -28.13
C GLY A 253 -19.02 11.78 -28.88
N SER A 254 -18.88 11.85 -30.21
CA SER A 254 -18.21 10.81 -31.01
C SER A 254 -16.75 10.57 -30.60
N GLN A 255 -16.00 11.65 -30.33
CA GLN A 255 -14.62 11.55 -29.83
C GLN A 255 -14.56 10.92 -28.43
N PHE A 256 -15.49 11.29 -27.55
CA PHE A 256 -15.62 10.67 -26.22
C PHE A 256 -15.85 9.15 -26.35
N GLU A 257 -16.77 8.73 -27.22
CA GLU A 257 -17.04 7.31 -27.45
C GLU A 257 -15.83 6.56 -28.01
N GLU A 258 -15.12 7.15 -28.96
CA GLU A 258 -13.90 6.56 -29.52
C GLU A 258 -12.84 6.35 -28.43
N ARG A 259 -12.61 7.38 -27.60
CA ARG A 259 -11.69 7.31 -26.47
C ARG A 259 -12.12 6.25 -25.45
N PHE A 260 -13.42 6.18 -25.15
CA PHE A 260 -13.98 5.15 -24.27
C PHE A 260 -13.75 3.73 -24.83
N ARG A 261 -13.97 3.51 -26.13
CA ARG A 261 -13.72 2.22 -26.78
C ARG A 261 -12.24 1.82 -26.73
N SER A 262 -11.34 2.78 -26.90
CA SER A 262 -9.89 2.56 -26.76
C SER A 262 -9.52 2.10 -25.34
N LEU A 263 -10.04 2.75 -24.29
CA LEU A 263 -9.82 2.34 -22.91
C LEU A 263 -10.38 0.95 -22.59
N LYS A 264 -11.57 0.63 -23.14
CA LYS A 264 -12.16 -0.70 -23.02
C LYS A 264 -11.27 -1.77 -23.64
N ALA A 265 -10.71 -1.51 -24.82
CA ALA A 265 -9.79 -2.42 -25.49
C ALA A 265 -8.49 -2.61 -24.70
N TYR A 266 -7.93 -1.53 -24.13
CA TYR A 266 -6.76 -1.58 -23.27
C TYR A 266 -6.98 -2.49 -22.05
N ILE A 267 -8.05 -2.28 -21.29
CA ILE A 267 -8.38 -3.09 -20.10
C ILE A 267 -8.65 -4.56 -20.47
N THR A 268 -9.36 -4.80 -21.58
CA THR A 268 -9.68 -6.17 -22.02
C THR A 268 -8.42 -6.92 -22.46
N LYS A 269 -7.49 -6.26 -23.14
CA LYS A 269 -6.19 -6.83 -23.51
C LYS A 269 -5.34 -7.15 -22.27
N SER A 270 -5.38 -6.29 -21.25
CA SER A 270 -4.69 -6.53 -19.98
C SER A 270 -5.25 -7.75 -19.27
N ALA A 271 -6.58 -7.87 -19.14
CA ALA A 271 -7.23 -9.00 -18.49
C ALA A 271 -7.00 -10.34 -19.23
N ALA A 272 -6.91 -10.32 -20.56
CA ALA A 272 -6.66 -11.52 -21.36
C ALA A 272 -5.22 -12.08 -21.19
N GLN A 273 -4.25 -11.23 -20.86
CA GLN A 273 -2.87 -11.63 -20.59
C GLN A 273 -2.71 -12.36 -19.25
N ASP A 274 -3.65 -12.16 -18.32
CA ASP A 274 -3.68 -12.84 -17.02
C ASP A 274 -4.35 -14.23 -17.09
N THR A 275 -5.17 -14.52 -18.11
CA THR A 275 -5.93 -15.78 -18.24
C THR A 275 -5.16 -17.00 -18.81
N LEU A 276 -3.82 -17.05 -18.75
CA LEU A 276 -3.08 -18.22 -19.25
C LEU A 276 -3.04 -19.38 -18.21
N LYS A 277 -4.03 -20.28 -18.38
CA LYS A 277 -4.23 -21.63 -17.77
C LYS A 277 -4.95 -21.70 -16.41
N MET A 278 -6.27 -21.46 -16.43
CA MET A 278 -7.17 -22.13 -15.46
C MET A 278 -7.61 -23.49 -16.02
N PRO A 279 -7.41 -24.62 -15.31
CA PRO A 279 -8.12 -25.85 -15.62
C PRO A 279 -9.56 -25.70 -15.13
N VAL A 280 -10.50 -25.56 -16.07
CA VAL A 280 -11.94 -25.61 -15.78
C VAL A 280 -12.28 -27.02 -15.31
N LYS A 281 -12.54 -27.19 -14.01
CA LYS A 281 -13.32 -28.34 -13.54
C LYS A 281 -14.78 -28.07 -13.88
N SER A 282 -15.33 -28.87 -14.79
CA SER A 282 -16.76 -28.85 -15.11
C SER A 282 -17.57 -29.27 -13.89
N THR A 283 -18.24 -28.33 -13.24
CA THR A 283 -19.37 -28.64 -12.37
C THR A 283 -20.63 -28.66 -13.23
N LYS A 284 -21.25 -29.84 -13.31
CA LYS A 284 -22.51 -30.10 -14.00
C LYS A 284 -23.57 -29.08 -13.55
N THR A 285 -24.22 -28.48 -14.53
CA THR A 285 -25.44 -27.68 -14.40
C THR A 285 -26.58 -28.51 -13.82
N THR A 286 -27.10 -28.12 -12.67
CA THR A 286 -28.47 -28.45 -12.24
C THR A 286 -29.35 -27.22 -12.46
N THR A 287 -30.41 -27.41 -13.25
CA THR A 287 -31.42 -26.41 -13.61
C THR A 287 -32.26 -25.96 -12.42
N PRO A 288 -32.80 -24.72 -12.42
CA PRO A 288 -33.62 -24.19 -11.34
C PRO A 288 -35.08 -24.60 -11.52
N HIS A 289 -35.53 -25.59 -10.75
CA HIS A 289 -36.93 -25.73 -10.34
C HIS A 289 -36.94 -26.05 -8.85
N ASP A 290 -37.90 -25.46 -8.14
CA ASP A 290 -38.20 -25.58 -6.70
C ASP A 290 -37.43 -24.68 -5.72
N LEU A 291 -37.89 -23.43 -5.63
CA LEU A 291 -37.96 -22.70 -4.36
C LEU A 291 -39.34 -22.05 -4.24
N THR A 292 -40.12 -22.51 -3.27
CA THR A 292 -41.48 -22.08 -2.94
C THR A 292 -41.50 -20.71 -2.23
N SER A 293 -42.65 -20.05 -2.30
CA SER A 293 -42.93 -18.64 -2.02
C SER A 293 -42.94 -18.19 -0.53
N GLU A 294 -42.23 -18.87 0.37
CA GLU A 294 -42.26 -18.54 1.81
C GLU A 294 -41.01 -17.80 2.33
N SER A 295 -39.95 -17.64 1.52
CA SER A 295 -38.70 -16.99 1.95
C SER A 295 -38.61 -15.48 1.67
N GLN A 296 -39.61 -14.89 1.00
CA GLN A 296 -39.61 -13.46 0.64
C GLN A 296 -40.38 -12.55 1.61
N SER A 297 -41.23 -13.06 2.52
CA SER A 297 -42.00 -12.18 3.44
C SER A 297 -41.27 -11.89 4.77
N ALA A 298 -40.29 -12.72 5.16
CA ALA A 298 -39.58 -12.56 6.44
C ALA A 298 -38.49 -11.46 6.42
N ALA A 299 -37.93 -11.11 5.25
CA ALA A 299 -36.88 -10.11 5.12
C ALA A 299 -37.41 -8.66 5.09
N GLN A 300 -38.69 -8.45 4.76
CA GLN A 300 -39.26 -7.11 4.61
C GLN A 300 -39.77 -6.51 5.94
N ASN A 301 -40.10 -7.34 6.93
CA ASN A 301 -40.70 -6.87 8.20
C ASN A 301 -39.69 -6.47 9.27
N THR A 302 -38.41 -6.85 9.15
CA THR A 302 -37.37 -6.49 10.13
C THR A 302 -36.81 -5.08 9.92
N ILE A 303 -36.95 -4.51 8.72
CA ILE A 303 -36.39 -3.20 8.36
C ILE A 303 -37.28 -2.04 8.84
N ASN A 304 -38.59 -2.25 9.01
CA ASN A 304 -39.54 -1.17 9.35
C ASN A 304 -39.70 -0.88 10.86
N SER A 305 -39.15 -1.70 11.76
CA SER A 305 -39.30 -1.49 13.23
C SER A 305 -38.16 -0.67 13.87
N SER A 306 -37.03 -0.49 13.17
CA SER A 306 -35.84 0.20 13.70
C SER A 306 -35.84 1.73 13.51
N MET A 307 -36.77 2.28 12.71
CA MET A 307 -36.78 3.72 12.36
C MET A 307 -37.76 4.61 13.16
N MET A 308 -38.41 4.11 14.20
CA MET A 308 -39.25 4.94 15.07
C MET A 308 -38.92 4.74 16.55
N THR A 309 -37.85 5.37 17.03
CA THR A 309 -37.80 6.02 18.35
C THR A 309 -36.48 6.79 18.45
N HIS A 310 -36.55 8.12 18.52
CA HIS A 310 -35.79 9.01 19.42
C HIS A 310 -35.93 10.45 18.90
N SER A 311 -36.94 11.14 19.44
CA SER A 311 -37.16 12.57 19.29
C SER A 311 -36.64 13.30 20.51
N LYS A 312 -35.84 14.35 20.26
CA LYS A 312 -35.57 15.54 21.09
C LYS A 312 -34.96 15.33 22.49
N LYS A 313 -33.71 15.78 22.67
CA LYS A 313 -33.37 16.86 23.63
C LYS A 313 -31.94 17.41 23.47
N ASN A 314 -31.87 18.73 23.65
CA ASN A 314 -30.74 19.60 24.01
C ASN A 314 -29.70 19.99 22.95
N LEU A 315 -29.88 21.22 22.47
CA LEU A 315 -28.81 22.14 22.13
C LEU A 315 -28.00 22.46 23.39
N ASP A 316 -26.68 22.31 23.34
CA ASP A 316 -25.77 23.29 23.94
C ASP A 316 -24.40 23.27 23.24
N LYS A 317 -23.80 24.45 23.26
CA LYS A 317 -22.56 24.86 22.58
C LYS A 317 -21.34 24.12 23.14
N ASP A 318 -20.52 23.54 22.27
CA ASP A 318 -19.07 23.74 22.33
C ASP A 318 -18.43 23.47 20.96
N ALA A 319 -17.55 24.37 20.54
CA ALA A 319 -16.92 24.38 19.23
C ALA A 319 -15.43 24.10 19.40
N SER A 320 -15.03 22.84 19.35
CA SER A 320 -13.66 22.44 18.97
C SER A 320 -13.60 20.94 18.66
N GLN A 321 -13.08 20.64 17.48
CA GLN A 321 -12.83 19.33 16.85
C GLN A 321 -13.90 18.83 15.86
N PRO A 322 -13.50 18.49 14.62
CA PRO A 322 -14.39 17.84 13.65
C PRO A 322 -14.79 16.44 14.16
N PRO A 323 -16.00 15.97 13.84
CA PRO A 323 -16.47 14.66 14.28
C PRO A 323 -15.56 13.56 13.75
N ILE A 324 -15.09 12.69 14.66
CA ILE A 324 -14.36 11.47 14.33
C ILE A 324 -15.32 10.55 13.56
N ILE A 325 -15.07 10.40 12.26
CA ILE A 325 -15.82 9.46 11.42
C ILE A 325 -15.38 8.04 11.81
N PRO A 326 -16.30 7.12 12.16
CA PRO A 326 -15.95 5.76 12.55
C PRO A 326 -15.15 5.05 11.44
N ASP A 327 -14.11 4.31 11.84
CA ASP A 327 -13.30 3.52 10.91
C ASP A 327 -14.14 2.40 10.27
N GLN A 328 -14.53 2.59 9.01
CA GLN A 328 -15.24 1.59 8.21
C GLN A 328 -14.29 0.66 7.43
N SER A 329 -12.99 0.65 7.77
CA SER A 329 -11.99 -0.23 7.15
C SER A 329 -12.42 -1.69 7.14
N GLN A 330 -13.03 -2.19 8.23
CA GLN A 330 -13.47 -3.58 8.33
C GLN A 330 -14.63 -3.91 7.38
N GLN A 331 -15.58 -2.99 7.18
CA GLN A 331 -16.68 -3.18 6.23
C GLN A 331 -16.19 -3.19 4.78
N LEU A 332 -15.13 -2.44 4.48
CA LEU A 332 -14.46 -2.46 3.19
C LEU A 332 -13.70 -3.77 2.96
N ILE A 333 -12.98 -4.28 3.97
CA ILE A 333 -12.30 -5.58 3.89
C ILE A 333 -13.33 -6.69 3.61
N ASP A 334 -14.46 -6.67 4.30
CA ASP A 334 -15.54 -7.66 4.13
C ASP A 334 -16.23 -7.55 2.77
N PHE A 335 -16.33 -6.35 2.20
CA PHE A 335 -16.88 -6.13 0.86
C PHE A 335 -15.89 -6.57 -0.24
N PHE A 336 -14.62 -6.15 -0.15
CA PHE A 336 -13.60 -6.49 -1.16
C PHE A 336 -13.19 -7.97 -1.15
N SER A 337 -13.09 -8.59 0.03
CA SER A 337 -12.80 -10.03 0.17
C SER A 337 -13.87 -10.90 -0.48
N LYS A 338 -15.14 -10.45 -0.49
CA LYS A 338 -16.25 -11.16 -1.12
C LYS A 338 -16.37 -10.92 -2.62
N THR A 339 -15.85 -9.81 -3.16
CA THR A 339 -16.16 -9.41 -4.54
C THR A 339 -14.98 -9.44 -5.51
N TYR A 340 -13.71 -9.23 -5.08
CA TYR A 340 -12.65 -8.96 -6.07
C TYR A 340 -11.21 -9.45 -5.81
N MET A 341 -10.90 -10.16 -4.71
CA MET A 341 -9.52 -10.61 -4.47
C MET A 341 -9.40 -12.13 -4.53
N ASP A 342 -9.02 -12.67 -5.70
CA ASP A 342 -8.49 -14.03 -5.80
C ASP A 342 -7.01 -14.01 -5.39
N THR A 343 -6.71 -14.49 -4.19
CA THR A 343 -5.35 -14.61 -3.66
C THR A 343 -4.43 -15.50 -4.51
N ARG A 344 -4.99 -16.28 -5.45
CA ARG A 344 -4.21 -17.06 -6.44
C ARG A 344 -3.59 -16.17 -7.52
N LEU A 345 -4.30 -15.13 -7.99
CA LEU A 345 -3.77 -14.21 -8.99
C LEU A 345 -2.54 -13.48 -8.43
N LEU A 346 -2.60 -13.02 -7.17
CA LEU A 346 -1.47 -12.39 -6.49
C LEU A 346 -0.25 -13.32 -6.33
N ARG A 347 -0.45 -14.63 -6.14
CA ARG A 347 0.61 -15.65 -6.07
C ARG A 347 1.20 -16.01 -7.45
N GLU A 348 0.42 -15.94 -8.52
CA GLU A 348 0.94 -16.10 -9.88
C GLU A 348 1.70 -14.85 -10.35
N LEU A 349 1.23 -13.68 -9.93
CA LEU A 349 1.86 -12.38 -10.19
C LEU A 349 3.21 -12.23 -9.44
N SER A 350 3.37 -12.83 -8.25
CA SER A 350 4.66 -12.82 -7.54
C SER A 350 5.79 -13.59 -8.24
N ASN A 351 5.46 -14.47 -9.19
CA ASN A 351 6.42 -15.28 -9.94
C ASN A 351 6.76 -14.70 -11.32
N LYS A 352 6.06 -13.65 -11.78
CA LYS A 352 6.33 -12.98 -13.06
C LYS A 352 6.94 -11.58 -12.82
N ALA A 353 7.94 -11.22 -13.61
CA ALA A 353 8.55 -9.89 -13.60
C ALA A 353 7.57 -8.85 -14.20
N ILE A 354 6.59 -8.42 -13.42
CA ILE A 354 5.52 -7.48 -13.84
C ILE A 354 6.06 -6.07 -14.08
N TRP A 355 7.07 -5.67 -13.32
CA TRP A 355 7.63 -4.32 -13.33
C TRP A 355 8.27 -3.92 -14.67
N LYS A 356 8.85 -4.87 -15.40
CA LYS A 356 9.62 -4.59 -16.63
C LYS A 356 8.78 -4.25 -17.86
N ASN A 357 7.46 -4.47 -17.83
CA ASN A 357 6.60 -4.32 -19.02
C ASN A 357 5.51 -3.24 -18.88
N SER A 358 5.39 -2.58 -17.72
CA SER A 358 4.32 -1.60 -17.46
C SER A 358 4.56 -0.23 -18.10
N PHE A 359 5.81 0.08 -18.46
CA PHE A 359 6.18 1.32 -19.13
C PHE A 359 6.91 0.95 -20.42
N LYS A 360 6.22 1.00 -21.56
CA LYS A 360 6.86 1.01 -22.87
C LYS A 360 7.08 2.48 -23.26
N ASP A 361 8.31 2.81 -23.61
CA ASP A 361 8.63 4.06 -24.31
C ASP A 361 7.95 4.01 -25.69
N ASP A 362 6.80 4.69 -25.81
CA ASP A 362 6.24 5.07 -27.11
C ASP A 362 6.84 6.41 -27.55
N THR A 363 8.18 6.51 -27.54
CA THR A 363 8.90 7.53 -28.31
C THR A 363 9.52 6.88 -29.54
N LYS A 364 8.74 6.81 -30.61
CA LYS A 364 9.22 6.84 -31.99
C LYS A 364 8.32 7.71 -32.83
#